data_AF-A0A9D8EIV1-F1
#
_entry.id   AF-A0A9D8EIV1-F1
#
_cell.length_a   1.000
_cell.length_b   1.000
_cell.length_c   1.000
_cell.angle_alpha   90.00
_cell.angle_beta   90.00
_cell.angle_gamma   90.00
#
_symmetry.space_group_name_H-M   'P 1'
#
loop_
_entity.id
_entity.type
_entity.pdbx_description
1 polymer ?
#
loop_
_entity_poly.entity_id
_entity_poly.type
_entity_poly.pdbx_seq_one_letter_code
_entity_poly.pdbx_strand_id
1 'polypeptide(L)'
;MQSIGSDEKFQDVEVNSKVIRFTTGKMAKQSNASVLVECGSNGVLITATMDEVFKKDLDFFPFVVDVEERMYAAGRIPGSFFRREGKATDKAILNSRLADRPLRPIFDKNLRNEVQVIATVLSVDQIYPYDILVMNGASCALYVSDIPFDEPVGAVRVAKVDGGWIINPSYDEIKRSIIDIIVAGTESALLMVEAKGKEADEETVIEAIEKSIPEIKKLVDAQREFRKKLNIDKKDLERFILNEQVYNSVVELAGKRMQEKLDNVLIYASKDNKYELLNTGRRGYISEEFEIINREVKEKLIEEFPDDSIAIDMSLKELERELVRKMILQKGIRPDGRRPEEIRNIECEVGLFPETTHGTGLFTRGK
;
A
#
# COMPACT_ATOMS: atom_id res chain seq x y z
N MET A 1 -8.01 23.86 -41.68
CA MET A 1 -7.86 23.18 -40.37
C MET A 1 -6.85 22.06 -40.55
N GLN A 2 -5.58 22.34 -40.27
CA GLN A 2 -4.53 21.32 -40.28
C GLN A 2 -4.78 20.36 -39.12
N SER A 3 -4.71 19.05 -39.37
CA SER A 3 -4.74 18.03 -38.33
C SER A 3 -3.56 18.26 -37.40
N ILE A 4 -3.84 18.71 -36.18
CA ILE A 4 -2.89 18.64 -35.07
C ILE A 4 -2.67 17.14 -34.85
N GLY A 5 -1.54 16.63 -35.33
CA GLY A 5 -1.22 15.20 -35.28
C GLY A 5 -1.38 14.66 -33.87
N SER A 6 -2.29 13.71 -33.69
CA SER A 6 -2.37 12.99 -32.43
C SER A 6 -1.36 11.85 -32.50
N ASP A 7 -0.18 12.06 -31.91
CA ASP A 7 0.75 10.99 -31.47
C ASP A 7 0.12 10.16 -30.32
N GLU A 8 -1.17 9.89 -30.43
CA GLU A 8 -1.97 9.18 -29.45
C GLU A 8 -1.70 7.69 -29.64
N LYS A 9 -1.18 7.07 -28.58
CA LYS A 9 -0.91 5.64 -28.55
C LYS A 9 -1.82 5.02 -27.50
N PHE A 10 -2.37 3.85 -27.83
CA PHE A 10 -3.23 3.12 -26.91
C PHE A 10 -2.90 1.63 -26.85
N GLN A 11 -3.33 1.03 -25.76
CA GLN A 11 -3.35 -0.40 -25.54
C GLN A 11 -4.71 -0.80 -24.97
N ASP A 12 -5.35 -1.78 -25.61
CA ASP A 12 -6.59 -2.37 -25.14
C ASP A 12 -6.29 -3.71 -24.43
N VAL A 13 -7.13 -4.05 -23.46
CA VAL A 13 -7.16 -5.36 -22.81
C VAL A 13 -8.59 -5.74 -22.51
N GLU A 14 -8.96 -6.98 -22.82
CA GLU A 14 -10.28 -7.51 -22.51
C GLU A 14 -10.26 -8.21 -21.14
N VAL A 15 -11.09 -7.72 -20.23
CA VAL A 15 -11.32 -8.32 -18.90
C VAL A 15 -12.82 -8.56 -18.76
N ASN A 16 -13.22 -9.83 -18.68
CA ASN A 16 -14.63 -10.26 -18.61
C ASN A 16 -15.53 -9.63 -19.69
N SER A 17 -15.11 -9.75 -20.95
CA SER A 17 -15.81 -9.21 -22.13
C SER A 17 -15.99 -7.68 -22.14
N LYS A 18 -15.27 -6.96 -21.27
CA LYS A 18 -15.18 -5.50 -21.27
C LYS A 18 -13.77 -5.10 -21.66
N VAL A 19 -13.67 -4.11 -22.53
CA VAL A 19 -12.39 -3.56 -22.95
C VAL A 19 -12.00 -2.43 -22.00
N ILE A 20 -10.84 -2.59 -21.36
CA ILE A 20 -10.14 -1.49 -20.68
C ILE A 20 -9.11 -0.95 -21.66
N ARG A 21 -9.15 0.36 -21.91
CA ARG A 21 -8.23 1.05 -22.81
C ARG A 21 -7.31 1.97 -22.01
N PHE A 22 -6.01 1.88 -22.26
CA PHE A 22 -4.99 2.81 -21.78
C PHE A 22 -4.53 3.69 -22.93
N THR A 23 -4.66 5.00 -22.80
CA THR A 23 -4.32 5.96 -23.86
C THR A 23 -3.34 7.03 -23.36
N THR A 24 -2.29 7.32 -24.11
CA THR A 24 -1.31 8.38 -23.80
C THR A 24 -1.01 9.26 -25.02
N GLY A 25 -0.29 10.36 -24.81
CA GLY A 25 0.19 11.25 -25.89
C GLY A 25 -0.70 12.46 -26.19
N LYS A 26 -1.89 12.55 -25.58
CA LYS A 26 -2.84 13.66 -25.78
C LYS A 26 -2.90 14.65 -24.63
N MET A 27 -3.04 14.16 -23.39
CA MET A 27 -3.27 14.97 -22.19
C MET A 27 -2.02 15.06 -21.31
N ALA A 28 -1.87 16.13 -20.53
CA ALA A 28 -0.83 16.27 -19.50
C ALA A 28 0.61 15.91 -19.96
N LYS A 29 1.05 16.40 -21.12
CA LYS A 29 2.35 16.04 -21.73
C LYS A 29 3.59 16.44 -20.93
N GLN A 30 3.43 17.23 -19.87
CA GLN A 30 4.54 17.69 -19.01
C GLN A 30 4.81 16.76 -17.82
N SER A 31 3.90 15.83 -17.51
CA SER A 31 4.18 14.81 -16.49
C SER A 31 5.15 13.76 -17.01
N ASN A 32 5.85 13.06 -16.11
CA ASN A 32 6.69 11.90 -16.47
C ASN A 32 5.90 10.86 -17.28
N ALA A 33 4.63 10.63 -16.92
CA ALA A 33 3.66 10.00 -17.80
C ALA A 33 2.22 10.39 -17.44
N SER A 34 1.36 10.33 -18.45
CA SER A 34 -0.08 10.45 -18.29
C SER A 34 -0.79 9.35 -19.07
N VAL A 35 -1.83 8.78 -18.47
CA VAL A 35 -2.64 7.72 -19.08
C VAL A 35 -4.10 8.02 -18.80
N LEU A 36 -4.89 8.17 -19.86
CA LEU A 36 -6.35 8.12 -19.78
C LEU A 36 -6.77 6.65 -19.82
N VAL A 37 -7.44 6.20 -18.76
CA VAL A 37 -7.99 4.84 -18.66
C VAL A 37 -9.50 4.88 -18.82
N GLU A 38 -10.00 4.08 -19.76
CA GLU A 38 -11.40 4.04 -20.12
C GLU A 38 -11.94 2.60 -20.06
N CYS A 39 -13.18 2.44 -19.60
CA CYS A 39 -13.91 1.19 -19.68
C CYS A 39 -15.41 1.51 -19.72
N GLY A 40 -16.08 1.15 -20.80
CA GLY A 40 -17.46 1.59 -21.05
C GLY A 40 -17.52 3.11 -21.18
N SER A 41 -18.28 3.78 -20.31
CA SER A 41 -18.37 5.26 -20.26
C SER A 41 -17.65 5.88 -19.05
N ASN A 42 -16.92 5.06 -18.27
CA ASN A 42 -16.00 5.55 -17.26
C ASN A 42 -14.69 6.01 -17.90
N GLY A 43 -14.17 7.14 -17.45
CA GLY A 43 -12.89 7.70 -17.90
C GLY A 43 -12.15 8.36 -16.74
N VAL A 44 -10.92 7.92 -16.49
CA VAL A 44 -10.06 8.46 -15.42
C VAL A 44 -8.70 8.84 -16.01
N LEU A 45 -8.31 10.11 -15.85
CA LEU A 45 -6.99 10.57 -16.23
C LEU A 45 -6.02 10.38 -15.07
N ILE A 46 -4.95 9.65 -15.32
CA ILE A 46 -3.88 9.41 -14.37
C ILE A 46 -2.65 10.19 -14.81
N THR A 47 -2.03 10.91 -13.89
CA THR A 47 -0.73 11.56 -14.10
C THR A 47 0.25 11.10 -13.04
N ALA A 48 1.41 10.62 -13.47
CA ALA A 48 2.52 10.27 -12.61
C ALA A 48 3.63 11.32 -12.77
N THR A 49 4.09 11.87 -11.65
CA THR A 49 5.16 12.85 -11.60
C THR A 49 6.18 12.48 -10.54
N MET A 50 7.44 12.79 -10.80
CA MET A 50 8.54 12.58 -9.87
C MET A 50 9.44 13.82 -9.80
N ASP A 51 9.79 14.22 -8.58
CA ASP A 51 10.80 15.26 -8.34
C ASP A 51 12.19 14.77 -8.79
N GLU A 52 12.95 15.63 -9.47
CA GLU A 52 14.31 15.29 -9.91
C GLU A 52 15.32 15.36 -8.76
N VAL A 53 14.99 16.06 -7.68
CA VAL A 53 15.90 16.29 -6.55
C VAL A 53 15.87 15.11 -5.58
N PHE A 54 17.03 14.49 -5.35
CA PHE A 54 17.22 13.50 -4.30
C PHE A 54 17.23 14.18 -2.92
N LYS A 55 16.28 13.80 -2.05
CA LYS A 55 16.16 14.36 -0.69
C LYS A 55 16.97 13.51 0.31
N LYS A 56 18.20 13.93 0.58
CA LYS A 56 19.14 13.25 1.50
C LYS A 56 18.61 13.13 2.93
N ASP A 57 17.81 14.11 3.36
CA ASP A 57 17.35 14.23 4.73
C ASP A 57 16.05 13.46 5.04
N LEU A 58 15.59 12.59 4.11
CA LEU A 58 14.41 11.75 4.31
C LEU A 58 14.81 10.32 4.70
N ASP A 59 14.22 9.78 5.76
CA ASP A 59 14.41 8.40 6.21
C ASP A 59 13.41 7.41 5.56
N PHE A 60 12.54 7.89 4.66
CA PHE A 60 11.52 7.10 3.97
C PHE A 60 11.38 7.50 2.49
N PHE A 61 10.72 6.64 1.70
CA PHE A 61 10.36 6.94 0.32
C PHE A 61 9.02 7.72 0.24
N PRO A 62 9.03 9.00 -0.19
CA PRO A 62 7.83 9.82 -0.32
C PRO A 62 7.03 9.47 -1.57
N PHE A 63 6.02 8.61 -1.40
CA PHE A 63 5.06 8.24 -2.44
C PHE A 63 3.64 8.60 -2.00
N VAL A 64 2.88 9.24 -2.88
CA VAL A 64 1.50 9.67 -2.64
C VAL A 64 0.63 9.32 -3.84
N VAL A 65 -0.57 8.81 -3.57
CA VAL A 65 -1.63 8.62 -4.58
C VAL A 65 -2.87 9.41 -4.17
N ASP A 66 -3.29 10.34 -5.03
CA ASP A 66 -4.47 11.18 -4.81
C ASP A 66 -5.55 10.88 -5.84
N VAL A 67 -6.78 10.63 -5.38
CA VAL A 67 -7.96 10.48 -6.24
C VAL A 67 -8.80 11.75 -6.15
N GLU A 68 -8.98 12.42 -7.27
CA GLU A 68 -9.81 13.61 -7.38
C GLU A 68 -11.13 13.29 -8.10
N GLU A 69 -12.22 13.22 -7.34
CA GLU A 69 -13.57 13.12 -7.90
C GLU A 69 -14.07 14.51 -8.31
N ARG A 70 -14.40 14.68 -9.60
CA ARG A 70 -15.01 15.90 -10.12
C ARG A 70 -16.50 15.68 -10.33
N MET A 71 -17.34 16.59 -9.83
CA MET A 71 -18.80 16.44 -9.90
C MET A 71 -19.31 16.47 -11.36
N TYR A 72 -18.59 17.17 -12.23
CA TYR A 72 -18.89 17.16 -13.66
C TYR A 72 -18.77 15.77 -14.29
N ALA A 73 -18.00 14.85 -13.70
CA ALA A 73 -17.85 13.49 -14.22
C ALA A 73 -19.19 12.72 -14.22
N ALA A 74 -20.11 13.13 -13.34
CA ALA A 74 -21.48 12.63 -13.28
C ALA A 74 -22.52 13.63 -13.83
N GLY A 75 -22.08 14.69 -14.53
CA GLY A 75 -22.94 15.75 -15.04
C GLY A 75 -23.60 16.61 -13.95
N ARG A 76 -22.95 16.78 -12.79
CA ARG A 76 -23.51 17.52 -11.64
C ARG A 76 -22.68 18.74 -11.29
N ILE A 77 -23.34 19.74 -10.72
CA ILE A 77 -22.70 20.92 -10.12
C ILE A 77 -22.59 20.68 -8.61
N PRO A 78 -21.44 20.97 -7.97
CA PRO A 78 -21.28 20.81 -6.53
C PRO A 78 -22.38 21.52 -5.72
N GLY A 79 -22.93 20.83 -4.74
CA GLY A 79 -23.93 21.36 -3.81
C GLY A 79 -23.36 22.26 -2.71
N SER A 80 -22.03 22.41 -2.64
CA SER A 80 -21.34 23.24 -1.65
C SER A 80 -21.65 24.73 -1.86
N PHE A 81 -21.53 25.53 -0.80
CA PHE A 81 -21.74 26.98 -0.85
C PHE A 81 -20.90 27.65 -1.96
N PHE A 82 -19.63 27.25 -2.10
CA PHE A 82 -18.71 27.78 -3.10
C PHE A 82 -18.90 27.19 -4.51
N ARG A 83 -19.85 26.25 -4.71
CA ARG A 83 -20.11 25.56 -5.99
C ARG A 83 -18.85 24.93 -6.61
N ARG A 84 -17.93 24.49 -5.76
CA ARG A 84 -16.65 23.87 -6.12
C ARG A 84 -16.40 22.65 -5.24
N GLU A 85 -15.72 21.66 -5.80
CA GLU A 85 -15.22 20.52 -5.02
C GLU A 85 -14.18 21.00 -3.99
N GLY A 86 -14.30 20.47 -2.78
CA GLY A 86 -13.42 20.80 -1.66
C GLY A 86 -12.51 19.64 -1.30
N LYS A 87 -12.53 19.26 -0.03
CA LYS A 87 -11.78 18.09 0.48
C LYS A 87 -12.21 16.80 -0.22
N ALA A 88 -11.27 15.87 -0.39
CA ALA A 88 -11.54 14.54 -0.91
C ALA A 88 -12.61 13.82 -0.09
N THR A 89 -13.46 13.05 -0.77
CA THR A 89 -14.50 12.21 -0.14
C THR A 89 -13.86 10.98 0.52
N ASP A 90 -14.56 10.34 1.45
CA ASP A 90 -14.07 9.08 2.05
C ASP A 90 -13.82 8.01 0.97
N LYS A 91 -14.69 7.94 -0.06
CA LYS A 91 -14.53 7.04 -1.20
C LYS A 91 -13.24 7.34 -1.96
N ALA A 92 -12.96 8.61 -2.25
CA ALA A 92 -11.74 9.02 -2.93
C ALA A 92 -10.49 8.67 -2.09
N ILE A 93 -10.51 8.92 -0.78
CA ILE A 93 -9.41 8.59 0.14
C ILE A 93 -9.20 7.07 0.21
N LEU A 94 -10.27 6.27 0.26
CA LEU A 94 -10.17 4.81 0.23
C LEU A 94 -9.60 4.31 -1.09
N ASN A 95 -10.01 4.89 -2.22
CA ASN A 95 -9.49 4.55 -3.54
C ASN A 95 -8.01 4.94 -3.71
N SER A 96 -7.59 6.08 -3.15
CA SER A 96 -6.18 6.45 -3.02
C SER A 96 -5.39 5.36 -2.30
N ARG A 97 -5.88 4.90 -1.14
CA ARG A 97 -5.22 3.83 -0.37
C ARG A 97 -5.22 2.49 -1.10
N LEU A 98 -6.29 2.17 -1.83
CA LEU A 98 -6.38 0.95 -2.63
C LEU A 98 -5.33 0.93 -3.75
N ALA A 99 -5.10 2.06 -4.42
CA ALA A 99 -4.05 2.17 -5.43
C ALA A 99 -2.64 2.23 -4.83
N ASP A 100 -2.44 2.93 -3.71
CA ASP A 100 -1.14 3.07 -3.05
C ASP A 100 -0.57 1.74 -2.56
N ARG A 101 -1.39 0.96 -1.84
CA ARG A 101 -0.98 -0.30 -1.17
C ARG A 101 -0.24 -1.29 -2.07
N PRO A 102 -0.71 -1.63 -3.28
CA PRO A 102 -0.01 -2.57 -4.15
C PRO A 102 1.14 -1.92 -4.94
N LEU A 103 1.16 -0.60 -5.15
CA LEU A 103 2.22 0.07 -5.91
C LEU A 103 3.46 0.34 -5.05
N ARG A 104 3.26 0.74 -3.78
CA ARG A 104 4.35 1.13 -2.87
C ARG A 104 5.45 0.07 -2.70
N PRO A 105 5.16 -1.24 -2.54
CA PRO A 105 6.18 -2.27 -2.35
C PRO A 105 7.02 -2.55 -3.61
N ILE A 106 6.58 -2.12 -4.79
CA ILE A 106 7.31 -2.32 -6.05
C ILE A 106 8.49 -1.34 -6.19
N PHE A 107 8.38 -0.17 -5.58
CA PHE A 107 9.48 0.79 -5.58
C PHE A 107 10.65 0.29 -4.73
N ASP A 108 11.87 0.62 -5.16
CA ASP A 108 13.04 0.47 -4.32
C ASP A 108 12.87 1.35 -3.06
N LYS A 109 12.91 0.71 -1.88
CA LYS A 109 12.79 1.35 -0.57
C LYS A 109 13.84 2.44 -0.32
N ASN A 110 14.92 2.46 -1.08
CA ASN A 110 16.02 3.41 -0.97
C ASN A 110 15.86 4.65 -1.86
N LEU A 111 14.80 4.75 -2.67
CA LEU A 111 14.47 5.98 -3.37
C LEU A 111 14.05 7.07 -2.38
N ARG A 112 14.43 8.32 -2.68
CA ARG A 112 14.06 9.52 -1.89
C ARG A 112 13.47 10.65 -2.73
N ASN A 113 13.34 10.43 -4.03
CA ASN A 113 12.61 11.33 -4.93
C ASN A 113 11.11 11.24 -4.60
N GLU A 114 10.46 12.39 -4.52
CA GLU A 114 9.01 12.47 -4.31
C GLU A 114 8.28 12.02 -5.56
N VAL A 115 7.43 11.01 -5.41
CA VAL A 115 6.59 10.48 -6.48
C VAL A 115 5.14 10.71 -6.13
N GLN A 116 4.42 11.40 -7.02
CA GLN A 116 2.99 11.64 -6.88
C GLN A 116 2.25 11.04 -8.07
N VAL A 117 1.17 10.32 -7.78
CA VAL A 117 0.19 9.89 -8.77
C VAL A 117 -1.14 10.56 -8.48
N ILE A 118 -1.67 11.30 -9.44
CA ILE A 118 -2.98 11.94 -9.34
C ILE A 118 -3.93 11.26 -10.31
N ALA A 119 -5.04 10.75 -9.80
CA ALA A 119 -6.12 10.14 -10.55
C ALA A 119 -7.34 11.05 -10.57
N THR A 120 -7.53 11.78 -11.68
CA THR A 120 -8.67 12.66 -11.88
C THR A 120 -9.80 11.90 -12.57
N VAL A 121 -10.95 11.76 -11.88
CA VAL A 121 -12.13 11.12 -12.45
C VAL A 121 -12.83 12.10 -13.38
N LEU A 122 -12.79 11.83 -14.69
CA LEU A 122 -13.31 12.73 -15.74
C LEU A 122 -14.74 12.38 -16.17
N SER A 123 -15.09 11.10 -16.17
CA SER A 123 -16.41 10.60 -16.56
C SER A 123 -16.75 9.36 -15.74
N VAL A 124 -18.00 9.28 -15.25
CA VAL A 124 -18.53 8.10 -14.57
C VAL A 124 -19.93 7.74 -15.06
N ASP A 125 -20.13 6.46 -15.36
CA ASP A 125 -21.37 5.90 -15.89
C ASP A 125 -22.40 5.53 -14.81
N GLN A 126 -22.00 5.55 -13.53
CA GLN A 126 -22.80 5.15 -12.36
C GLN A 126 -23.26 3.67 -12.38
N ILE A 127 -22.71 2.86 -13.28
CA ILE A 127 -22.99 1.42 -13.41
C ILE A 127 -21.82 0.64 -12.83
N TYR A 128 -20.60 0.99 -13.21
CA TYR A 128 -19.39 0.28 -12.80
C TYR A 128 -18.53 1.15 -11.86
N PRO A 129 -17.96 0.55 -10.81
CA PRO A 129 -16.94 1.21 -10.01
C PRO A 129 -15.73 1.64 -10.84
N TYR A 130 -15.24 2.86 -10.60
CA TYR A 130 -14.05 3.40 -11.30
C TYR A 130 -12.72 3.08 -10.58
N ASP A 131 -12.77 2.51 -9.37
CA ASP A 131 -11.61 2.21 -8.54
C ASP A 131 -10.61 1.26 -9.21
N ILE A 132 -11.10 0.23 -9.90
CA ILE A 132 -10.26 -0.68 -10.69
C ILE A 132 -9.53 0.06 -11.82
N LEU A 133 -10.14 1.09 -12.43
CA LEU A 133 -9.47 1.91 -13.44
C LEU A 133 -8.38 2.79 -12.82
N VAL A 134 -8.62 3.32 -11.62
CA VAL A 134 -7.62 4.09 -10.87
C VAL A 134 -6.40 3.21 -10.58
N MET A 135 -6.61 2.01 -10.06
CA MET A 135 -5.51 1.11 -9.68
C MET A 135 -4.67 0.69 -10.91
N ASN A 136 -5.32 0.19 -11.95
CA ASN A 136 -4.62 -0.24 -13.17
C ASN A 136 -4.01 0.94 -13.92
N GLY A 137 -4.67 2.09 -13.90
CA GLY A 137 -4.16 3.31 -14.53
C GLY A 137 -2.96 3.91 -13.81
N ALA A 138 -2.97 3.94 -12.47
CA ALA A 138 -1.83 4.33 -11.64
C ALA A 138 -0.61 3.45 -11.92
N SER A 139 -0.80 2.13 -11.94
CA SER A 139 0.24 1.19 -12.34
C SER A 139 0.75 1.48 -13.76
N CYS A 140 -0.17 1.63 -14.72
CA CYS A 140 0.18 1.84 -16.11
C CYS A 140 0.97 3.14 -16.30
N ALA A 141 0.53 4.24 -15.71
CA ALA A 141 1.21 5.54 -15.77
C ALA A 141 2.63 5.46 -15.18
N LEU A 142 2.80 4.87 -13.99
CA LEU A 142 4.13 4.65 -13.42
C LEU A 142 5.00 3.78 -14.31
N TYR A 143 4.43 2.69 -14.83
CA TYR A 143 5.18 1.72 -15.61
C TYR A 143 5.62 2.26 -16.98
N VAL A 144 4.79 3.06 -17.64
CA VAL A 144 5.13 3.71 -18.92
C VAL A 144 5.89 5.03 -18.78
N SER A 145 6.11 5.51 -17.56
CA SER A 145 6.98 6.67 -17.29
C SER A 145 8.46 6.30 -17.27
N ASP A 146 9.31 7.31 -17.16
CA ASP A 146 10.74 7.19 -16.86
C ASP A 146 11.03 6.97 -15.35
N ILE A 147 10.02 6.97 -14.48
CA ILE A 147 10.17 6.74 -13.02
C ILE A 147 10.60 5.27 -12.78
N PRO A 148 11.59 5.00 -11.89
CA PRO A 148 12.03 3.64 -11.54
C PRO A 148 10.93 2.82 -10.87
N PHE A 149 10.15 2.13 -11.71
CA PHE A 149 9.03 1.28 -11.34
C PHE A 149 9.09 0.05 -12.24
N ASP A 150 9.59 -1.05 -11.69
CA ASP A 150 10.15 -2.15 -12.48
C ASP A 150 9.10 -3.17 -12.94
N GLU A 151 7.99 -3.28 -12.21
CA GLU A 151 6.97 -4.29 -12.49
C GLU A 151 5.56 -3.67 -12.45
N PRO A 152 4.71 -3.87 -13.49
CA PRO A 152 3.34 -3.40 -13.45
C PRO A 152 2.49 -4.29 -12.54
N VAL A 153 1.48 -3.67 -11.94
CA VAL A 153 0.45 -4.31 -11.13
C VAL A 153 -0.86 -4.34 -11.90
N GLY A 154 -1.54 -5.48 -11.89
CA GLY A 154 -2.92 -5.63 -12.31
C GLY A 154 -3.85 -5.68 -11.11
N ALA A 155 -5.07 -5.16 -11.26
CA ALA A 155 -6.10 -5.22 -10.22
C ALA A 155 -7.47 -5.55 -10.80
N VAL A 156 -8.23 -6.38 -10.10
CA VAL A 156 -9.62 -6.71 -10.45
C VAL A 156 -10.49 -6.79 -9.21
N ARG A 157 -11.80 -6.59 -9.40
CA ARG A 157 -12.82 -6.88 -8.38
C ARG A 157 -13.54 -8.17 -8.74
N VAL A 158 -13.79 -9.02 -7.76
CA VAL A 158 -14.48 -10.30 -7.94
C VAL A 158 -15.73 -10.32 -7.05
N ALA A 159 -16.84 -10.80 -7.60
CA ALA A 159 -18.09 -11.02 -6.88
C ALA A 159 -18.68 -12.38 -7.22
N LYS A 160 -19.47 -12.94 -6.29
CA LYS A 160 -20.23 -14.19 -6.48
C LYS A 160 -21.73 -13.90 -6.36
N VAL A 161 -22.43 -13.92 -7.49
CA VAL A 161 -23.86 -13.60 -7.60
C VAL A 161 -24.59 -14.84 -8.12
N ASP A 162 -25.63 -15.28 -7.43
CA ASP A 162 -26.46 -16.44 -7.81
C ASP A 162 -25.62 -17.71 -8.10
N GLY A 163 -24.52 -17.89 -7.37
CA GLY A 163 -23.57 -19.01 -7.53
C GLY A 163 -22.50 -18.81 -8.63
N GLY A 164 -22.63 -17.77 -9.46
CA GLY A 164 -21.69 -17.44 -10.54
C GLY A 164 -20.66 -16.39 -10.15
N TRP A 165 -19.42 -16.57 -10.63
CA TRP A 165 -18.33 -15.62 -10.45
C TRP A 165 -18.36 -14.52 -11.52
N ILE A 166 -18.25 -13.26 -11.10
CA ILE A 166 -18.25 -12.09 -11.97
C ILE A 166 -16.98 -11.27 -11.68
N ILE A 167 -16.20 -11.00 -12.72
CA ILE A 167 -15.03 -10.12 -12.66
C ILE A 167 -15.45 -8.71 -13.07
N ASN A 168 -14.99 -7.71 -12.32
CA ASN A 168 -15.34 -6.29 -12.44
C ASN A 168 -16.87 -6.10 -12.51
N PRO A 169 -17.60 -6.52 -11.45
CA PRO A 169 -19.06 -6.41 -11.37
C PRO A 169 -19.53 -4.94 -11.31
N SER A 170 -20.76 -4.71 -11.74
CA SER A 170 -21.51 -3.47 -11.54
C SER A 170 -21.86 -3.24 -10.07
N TYR A 171 -22.26 -2.01 -9.74
CA TYR A 171 -22.75 -1.67 -8.39
C TYR A 171 -23.92 -2.55 -7.94
N ASP A 172 -24.82 -2.95 -8.83
CA ASP A 172 -25.98 -3.78 -8.48
C ASP A 172 -25.63 -5.27 -8.32
N GLU A 173 -24.66 -5.77 -9.08
CA GLU A 173 -24.10 -7.12 -8.88
C GLU A 173 -23.37 -7.20 -7.54
N ILE A 174 -22.58 -6.19 -7.17
CA ILE A 174 -21.90 -6.11 -5.86
C ILE A 174 -22.91 -6.18 -4.71
N LYS A 175 -24.03 -5.45 -4.79
CA LYS A 175 -25.07 -5.46 -3.75
C LYS A 175 -25.68 -6.86 -3.56
N ARG A 176 -25.88 -7.60 -4.65
CA ARG A 176 -26.44 -8.96 -4.64
C ARG A 176 -25.42 -10.03 -4.26
N SER A 177 -24.13 -9.73 -4.40
CA SER A 177 -23.05 -10.66 -4.10
C SER A 177 -22.98 -11.07 -2.64
N ILE A 178 -22.49 -12.28 -2.39
CA ILE A 178 -22.09 -12.76 -1.06
C ILE A 178 -20.68 -12.30 -0.68
N ILE A 179 -19.85 -11.93 -1.66
CA ILE A 179 -18.47 -11.46 -1.47
C ILE A 179 -18.13 -10.34 -2.47
N ASP A 180 -17.50 -9.28 -2.01
CA ASP A 180 -16.91 -8.22 -2.82
C ASP A 180 -15.42 -8.16 -2.46
N ILE A 181 -14.56 -8.62 -3.36
CA ILE A 181 -13.12 -8.73 -3.11
C ILE A 181 -12.34 -8.08 -4.24
N ILE A 182 -11.47 -7.14 -3.87
CA ILE A 182 -10.49 -6.54 -4.77
C ILE A 182 -9.17 -7.26 -4.53
N VAL A 183 -8.56 -7.70 -5.61
CA VAL A 183 -7.25 -8.34 -5.60
C VAL A 183 -6.33 -7.59 -6.55
N ALA A 184 -5.13 -7.30 -6.09
CA ALA A 184 -4.08 -6.69 -6.90
C ALA A 184 -2.76 -7.43 -6.73
N GLY A 185 -2.03 -7.56 -7.83
CA GLY A 185 -0.78 -8.32 -7.87
C GLY A 185 0.03 -8.06 -9.14
N THR A 186 1.23 -8.61 -9.15
CA THR A 186 2.08 -8.67 -10.34
C THR A 186 1.81 -9.96 -11.12
N GLU A 187 2.66 -10.30 -12.11
CA GLU A 187 2.54 -11.60 -12.78
C GLU A 187 2.80 -12.77 -11.81
N SER A 188 3.66 -12.57 -10.82
CA SER A 188 4.21 -13.65 -10.00
C SER A 188 3.70 -13.67 -8.55
N ALA A 189 3.18 -12.54 -8.05
CA ALA A 189 2.79 -12.42 -6.65
C ALA A 189 1.55 -11.56 -6.44
N LEU A 190 0.71 -11.98 -5.47
CA LEU A 190 -0.38 -11.15 -4.95
C LEU A 190 0.19 -10.17 -3.92
N LEU A 191 -0.17 -8.89 -4.07
CA LEU A 191 0.35 -7.81 -3.23
C LEU A 191 -0.70 -7.28 -2.26
N MET A 192 -1.97 -7.25 -2.68
CA MET A 192 -3.03 -6.63 -1.91
C MET A 192 -4.36 -7.36 -2.12
N VAL A 193 -5.06 -7.58 -1.01
CA VAL A 193 -6.44 -8.06 -0.97
C VAL A 193 -7.24 -7.13 -0.05
N GLU A 194 -8.41 -6.70 -0.50
CA GLU A 194 -9.41 -5.99 0.28
C GLU A 194 -10.76 -6.68 0.04
N ALA A 195 -11.45 -7.10 1.11
CA ALA A 195 -12.66 -7.92 0.98
C ALA A 195 -13.77 -7.48 1.92
N LYS A 196 -15.00 -7.61 1.44
CA LYS A 196 -16.23 -7.53 2.22
C LYS A 196 -17.10 -8.75 1.92
N GLY A 197 -17.41 -9.54 2.93
CA GLY A 197 -18.26 -10.73 2.81
C GLY A 197 -19.57 -10.62 3.59
N LYS A 198 -20.59 -11.36 3.16
CA LYS A 198 -21.81 -11.66 3.91
C LYS A 198 -21.71 -13.08 4.46
N GLU A 199 -20.82 -13.27 5.44
CA GLU A 199 -20.49 -14.59 6.00
C GLU A 199 -20.04 -15.60 4.92
N ALA A 200 -19.23 -15.13 3.96
CA ALA A 200 -18.61 -16.01 2.97
C ALA A 200 -17.56 -16.91 3.66
N ASP A 201 -17.59 -18.21 3.36
CA ASP A 201 -16.61 -19.17 3.85
C ASP A 201 -15.21 -18.95 3.26
N GLU A 202 -14.19 -19.52 3.90
CA GLU A 202 -12.80 -19.38 3.48
C GLU A 202 -12.56 -19.94 2.07
N GLU A 203 -13.26 -21.01 1.68
CA GLU A 203 -13.17 -21.62 0.35
C GLU A 203 -13.63 -20.62 -0.73
N THR A 204 -14.74 -19.93 -0.52
CA THR A 204 -15.23 -18.87 -1.41
C THR A 204 -14.22 -17.73 -1.53
N VAL A 205 -13.56 -17.34 -0.44
CA VAL A 205 -12.53 -16.29 -0.48
C VAL A 205 -11.33 -16.75 -1.33
N ILE A 206 -10.86 -17.98 -1.14
CA ILE A 206 -9.75 -18.55 -1.90
C ILE A 206 -10.10 -18.68 -3.38
N GLU A 207 -11.28 -19.20 -3.70
CA GLU A 207 -11.78 -19.30 -5.08
C GLU A 207 -11.80 -17.92 -5.76
N ALA A 208 -12.25 -16.88 -5.05
CA ALA A 208 -12.28 -15.52 -5.61
C ALA A 208 -10.88 -15.00 -5.96
N ILE A 209 -9.90 -15.29 -5.10
CA ILE A 209 -8.50 -14.96 -5.32
C ILE A 209 -7.96 -15.72 -6.54
N GLU A 210 -8.21 -17.03 -6.64
CA GLU A 210 -7.77 -17.83 -7.78
C GLU A 210 -8.36 -17.34 -9.11
N LYS A 211 -9.64 -16.94 -9.12
CA LYS A 211 -10.29 -16.35 -10.30
C LYS A 211 -9.72 -15.00 -10.71
N SER A 212 -9.11 -14.27 -9.79
CA SER A 212 -8.49 -12.96 -10.07
C SER A 212 -7.17 -13.07 -10.83
N ILE A 213 -6.38 -14.13 -10.57
CA ILE A 213 -4.99 -14.25 -11.05
C ILE A 213 -4.88 -14.19 -12.58
N PRO A 214 -5.67 -14.94 -13.37
CA PRO A 214 -5.58 -14.89 -14.84
C PRO A 214 -5.90 -13.52 -15.42
N GLU A 215 -6.85 -12.80 -14.81
CA GLU A 215 -7.27 -11.47 -15.26
C GLU A 215 -6.24 -10.39 -14.89
N ILE A 216 -5.65 -10.49 -13.70
CA ILE A 216 -4.49 -9.68 -13.29
C ILE A 216 -3.34 -9.86 -14.29
N LYS A 217 -3.05 -11.11 -14.69
CA LYS A 217 -1.99 -11.38 -15.66
C LYS A 217 -2.23 -10.70 -17.00
N LYS A 218 -3.46 -10.74 -17.54
CA LYS A 218 -3.83 -10.02 -18.77
C LYS A 218 -3.56 -8.52 -18.66
N LEU A 219 -3.90 -7.92 -17.52
CA LEU A 219 -3.68 -6.48 -17.25
C LEU A 219 -2.19 -6.13 -17.17
N VAL A 220 -1.39 -6.97 -16.52
CA VAL A 220 0.08 -6.82 -16.43
C VAL A 220 0.72 -6.94 -17.82
N ASP A 221 0.31 -7.93 -18.61
CA ASP A 221 0.84 -8.15 -19.96
C ASP A 221 0.49 -7.01 -20.90
N ALA A 222 -0.74 -6.48 -20.84
CA ALA A 222 -1.13 -5.29 -21.59
C ALA A 222 -0.25 -4.07 -21.25
N GLN A 223 0.03 -3.81 -19.97
CA GLN A 223 0.93 -2.73 -19.57
C GLN A 223 2.36 -2.93 -20.09
N ARG A 224 2.86 -4.18 -20.09
CA ARG A 224 4.15 -4.55 -20.69
C ARG A 224 4.21 -4.30 -22.19
N GLU A 225 3.18 -4.71 -22.92
CA GLU A 225 3.05 -4.42 -24.35
C GLU A 225 3.00 -2.92 -24.62
N PHE A 226 2.27 -2.17 -23.79
CA PHE A 226 2.14 -0.74 -23.97
C PHE A 226 3.47 -0.02 -23.77
N ARG A 227 4.23 -0.37 -22.72
CA ARG A 227 5.58 0.17 -22.51
C ARG A 227 6.51 -0.14 -23.68
N LYS A 228 6.46 -1.36 -24.24
CA LYS A 228 7.26 -1.74 -25.43
C LYS A 228 6.94 -0.85 -26.64
N LYS A 229 5.67 -0.47 -26.85
CA LYS A 229 5.26 0.45 -27.93
C LYS A 229 5.73 1.90 -27.72
N LEU A 230 5.97 2.28 -26.47
CA LEU A 230 6.40 3.63 -26.10
C LEU A 230 7.92 3.77 -26.11
N ASN A 231 8.66 2.69 -25.85
CA ASN A 231 10.12 2.64 -25.86
C ASN A 231 10.75 3.71 -24.95
N ILE A 232 10.31 3.73 -23.69
CA ILE A 232 10.76 4.65 -22.64
C ILE A 232 11.68 3.89 -21.67
N ASP A 233 12.88 4.42 -21.48
CA ASP A 233 13.86 3.94 -20.52
C ASP A 233 13.57 4.48 -19.12
N LYS A 234 13.87 3.69 -18.08
CA LYS A 234 13.82 4.19 -16.70
C LYS A 234 15.01 5.07 -16.41
N LYS A 235 14.80 6.16 -15.68
CA LYS A 235 15.88 6.99 -15.13
C LYS A 235 16.71 6.15 -14.16
N ASP A 236 18.02 6.33 -14.22
CA ASP A 236 18.91 5.83 -13.18
C ASP A 236 19.03 6.90 -12.10
N LEU A 237 18.44 6.66 -10.93
CA LEU A 237 18.38 7.63 -9.83
C LEU A 237 19.37 7.30 -8.72
N GLU A 238 19.80 8.31 -7.98
CA GLU A 238 20.52 8.09 -6.73
C GLU A 238 19.63 7.32 -5.74
N ARG A 239 20.21 6.32 -5.08
CA ARG A 239 19.55 5.59 -3.98
C ARG A 239 20.26 5.91 -2.68
N PHE A 240 19.51 5.92 -1.59
CA PHE A 240 20.08 5.92 -0.26
C PHE A 240 20.88 4.63 -0.04
N ILE A 241 22.19 4.77 0.18
CA ILE A 241 23.07 3.67 0.51
C ILE A 241 23.40 3.79 1.99
N LEU A 242 23.11 2.72 2.74
CA LEU A 242 23.47 2.66 4.15
C LEU A 242 25.00 2.63 4.28
N ASN A 243 25.58 3.52 5.08
CA ASN A 243 27.00 3.51 5.36
C ASN A 243 27.37 2.23 6.14
N GLU A 244 28.15 1.33 5.52
CA GLU A 244 28.54 0.05 6.11
C GLU A 244 29.35 0.22 7.40
N GLN A 245 30.17 1.27 7.50
CA GLN A 245 30.94 1.54 8.73
C GLN A 245 29.99 1.88 9.88
N VAL A 246 28.99 2.73 9.63
CA VAL A 246 27.95 3.06 10.60
C VAL A 246 27.17 1.82 11.03
N TYR A 247 26.78 0.98 10.07
CA TYR A 247 26.07 -0.26 10.38
C TYR A 247 26.91 -1.19 11.27
N ASN A 248 28.18 -1.39 10.94
CA ASN A 248 29.08 -2.24 11.73
C ASN A 248 29.28 -1.69 13.15
N SER A 249 29.46 -0.37 13.31
CA SER A 249 29.55 0.26 14.63
C SER A 249 28.25 0.11 15.43
N VAL A 250 27.08 0.20 14.78
CA VAL A 250 25.78 -0.09 15.41
C VAL A 250 25.72 -1.53 15.89
N VAL A 251 26.12 -2.50 15.06
CA VAL A 251 26.13 -3.93 15.42
C VAL A 251 27.04 -4.19 16.61
N GLU A 252 28.23 -3.58 16.63
CA GLU A 252 29.20 -3.72 17.73
C GLU A 252 28.66 -3.16 19.05
N LEU A 253 28.06 -1.96 19.02
CA LEU A 253 27.60 -1.27 20.22
C LEU A 253 26.24 -1.76 20.73
N ALA A 254 25.32 -2.12 19.83
CA ALA A 254 23.93 -2.43 20.16
C ALA A 254 23.64 -3.94 20.09
N GLY A 255 24.27 -4.68 19.18
CA GLY A 255 23.84 -6.04 18.81
C GLY A 255 23.80 -7.02 19.97
N LYS A 256 24.88 -7.10 20.75
CA LYS A 256 24.93 -7.97 21.94
C LYS A 256 23.90 -7.57 22.99
N ARG A 257 23.78 -6.27 23.25
CA ARG A 257 22.84 -5.72 24.24
C ARG A 257 21.39 -6.01 23.86
N MET A 258 21.03 -5.79 22.61
CA MET A 258 19.69 -6.09 22.07
C MET A 258 19.40 -7.59 22.11
N GLN A 259 20.36 -8.42 21.73
CA GLN A 259 20.23 -9.87 21.79
C GLN A 259 20.00 -10.37 23.23
N GLU A 260 20.73 -9.83 24.21
CA GLU A 260 20.54 -10.15 25.63
C GLU A 260 19.11 -9.81 26.10
N LYS A 261 18.56 -8.66 25.68
CA LYS A 261 17.17 -8.29 26.00
C LYS A 261 16.16 -9.25 25.39
N LEU A 262 16.37 -9.67 24.14
CA LEU A 262 15.55 -10.69 23.49
C LEU A 262 15.68 -12.06 24.16
N ASP A 263 16.87 -12.44 24.63
CA ASP A 263 17.07 -13.70 25.33
C ASP A 263 16.38 -13.71 26.71
N ASN A 264 16.31 -12.57 27.39
CA ASN A 264 15.51 -12.43 28.60
C ASN A 264 14.02 -12.69 28.35
N VAL A 265 13.49 -12.34 27.16
CA VAL A 265 12.10 -12.67 26.80
C VAL A 265 11.85 -14.17 26.82
N LEU A 266 12.81 -14.99 26.39
CA LEU A 266 12.68 -16.45 26.49
C LEU A 266 12.59 -16.91 27.95
N ILE A 267 13.42 -16.33 28.82
CA ILE A 267 13.43 -16.66 30.24
C ILE A 267 12.07 -16.29 30.88
N TYR A 268 11.56 -15.10 30.59
CA TYR A 268 10.29 -14.61 31.09
C TYR A 268 9.06 -15.30 30.47
N ALA A 269 9.18 -15.82 29.25
CA ALA A 269 8.13 -16.62 28.63
C ALA A 269 8.02 -18.03 29.24
N SER A 270 9.14 -18.57 29.75
CA SER A 270 9.25 -19.95 30.26
C SER A 270 8.89 -20.08 31.74
N LYS A 271 9.18 -19.05 32.54
CA LYS A 271 8.71 -18.93 33.92
C LYS A 271 7.36 -18.20 33.84
N ASP A 272 6.32 -18.58 34.57
CA ASP A 272 4.99 -17.92 34.57
C ASP A 272 4.97 -16.39 34.89
N ASN A 273 6.13 -15.72 34.92
CA ASN A 273 6.38 -14.29 34.97
C ASN A 273 6.14 -13.55 33.64
N LYS A 274 5.19 -14.01 32.79
CA LYS A 274 4.72 -13.21 31.64
C LYS A 274 4.24 -11.82 32.07
N TYR A 275 3.87 -11.66 33.33
CA TYR A 275 3.57 -10.37 33.95
C TYR A 275 4.67 -9.32 33.77
N GLU A 276 5.97 -9.66 33.83
CA GLU A 276 7.05 -8.68 33.65
C GLU A 276 7.16 -8.19 32.21
N LEU A 277 6.93 -9.08 31.22
CA LEU A 277 6.86 -8.72 29.80
C LEU A 277 5.61 -7.89 29.47
N LEU A 278 4.53 -8.12 30.22
CA LEU A 278 3.25 -7.46 30.01
C LEU A 278 3.17 -6.13 30.77
N ASN A 279 3.77 -5.96 31.95
CA ASN A 279 3.64 -4.74 32.79
C ASN A 279 4.58 -3.58 32.44
N THR A 280 5.42 -3.73 31.44
CA THR A 280 6.30 -2.68 30.92
C THR A 280 5.52 -1.75 29.97
N GLY A 281 5.15 -0.58 30.50
CA GLY A 281 4.52 0.58 29.85
C GLY A 281 3.53 0.34 28.70
N ARG A 282 3.26 1.39 27.92
CA ARG A 282 2.29 1.32 26.80
C ARG A 282 2.87 0.67 25.55
N ARG A 283 4.21 0.58 25.44
CA ARG A 283 4.91 0.13 24.22
C ARG A 283 5.43 -1.31 24.30
N GLY A 284 5.52 -1.88 25.50
CA GLY A 284 6.00 -3.25 25.73
C GLY A 284 7.52 -3.31 25.99
N TYR A 285 7.96 -4.37 26.69
CA TYR A 285 9.32 -4.51 27.24
C TYR A 285 10.42 -4.30 26.20
N ILE A 286 10.36 -5.04 25.08
CA ILE A 286 11.40 -4.98 24.05
C ILE A 286 11.48 -3.59 23.41
N SER A 287 10.35 -2.94 23.13
CA SER A 287 10.36 -1.61 22.54
C SER A 287 10.97 -0.56 23.47
N GLU A 288 10.70 -0.64 24.78
CA GLU A 288 11.28 0.29 25.76
C GLU A 288 12.78 0.06 25.97
N GLU A 289 13.20 -1.20 26.07
CA GLU A 289 14.63 -1.55 26.21
C GLU A 289 15.42 -1.18 24.95
N PHE A 290 14.84 -1.39 23.77
CA PHE A 290 15.47 -1.00 22.51
C PHE A 290 15.51 0.52 22.37
N GLU A 291 14.49 1.27 22.78
CA GLU A 291 14.50 2.74 22.78
C GLU A 291 15.64 3.31 23.64
N ILE A 292 15.90 2.71 24.81
CA ILE A 292 17.04 3.08 25.66
C ILE A 292 18.37 2.81 24.95
N ILE A 293 18.56 1.60 24.42
CA ILE A 293 19.79 1.22 23.70
C ILE A 293 20.00 2.12 22.48
N ASN A 294 18.95 2.34 21.69
CA ASN A 294 18.97 3.16 20.48
C ASN A 294 19.43 4.57 20.80
N ARG A 295 18.88 5.20 21.85
CA ARG A 295 19.27 6.56 22.26
C ARG A 295 20.75 6.63 22.65
N GLU A 296 21.21 5.72 23.52
CA GLU A 296 22.60 5.73 23.97
C GLU A 296 23.61 5.47 22.84
N VAL A 297 23.29 4.55 21.93
CA VAL A 297 24.13 4.23 20.78
C VAL A 297 24.14 5.40 19.80
N LYS A 298 22.98 6.01 19.56
CA LYS A 298 22.86 7.19 18.71
C LYS A 298 23.66 8.38 19.24
N GLU A 299 23.58 8.69 20.53
CA GLU A 299 24.36 9.77 21.15
C GLU A 299 25.87 9.59 20.92
N LYS A 300 26.39 8.36 21.06
CA LYS A 300 27.81 8.07 20.82
C LYS A 300 28.19 8.15 19.34
N LEU A 301 27.37 7.58 18.46
CA LEU A 301 27.69 7.51 17.03
C LEU A 301 27.52 8.84 16.31
N ILE A 302 26.68 9.75 16.81
CA ILE A 302 26.58 11.11 16.26
C ILE A 302 27.88 11.89 16.47
N GLU A 303 28.62 11.64 17.55
CA GLU A 303 29.93 12.28 17.76
C GLU A 303 30.98 11.77 16.76
N GLU A 304 30.92 10.49 16.39
CA GLU A 304 31.84 9.85 15.44
C GLU A 304 31.46 10.08 13.97
N PHE A 305 30.16 10.11 13.67
CA PHE A 305 29.57 10.26 12.35
C PHE A 305 28.48 11.36 12.34
N PRO A 306 28.86 12.65 12.43
CA PRO A 306 27.91 13.76 12.60
C PRO A 306 26.94 13.93 11.42
N ASP A 307 27.34 13.57 10.20
CA ASP A 307 26.53 13.71 9.00
C ASP A 307 25.63 12.49 8.72
N ASP A 308 25.74 11.42 9.51
CA ASP A 308 25.08 10.12 9.27
C ASP A 308 23.92 9.83 10.23
N SER A 309 23.31 10.86 10.84
CA SER A 309 22.22 10.64 11.81
C SER A 309 21.08 9.75 11.26
N ILE A 310 20.73 9.89 9.98
CA ILE A 310 19.69 9.07 9.33
C ILE A 310 20.19 7.64 9.13
N ALA A 311 21.45 7.46 8.71
CA ALA A 311 22.05 6.14 8.55
C ALA A 311 22.16 5.39 9.88
N ILE A 312 22.43 6.09 10.99
CA ILE A 312 22.42 5.53 12.35
C ILE A 312 21.01 5.04 12.71
N ASP A 313 19.99 5.88 12.52
CA ASP A 313 18.58 5.52 12.83
C ASP A 313 18.11 4.32 11.98
N MET A 314 18.45 4.30 10.69
CA MET A 314 18.11 3.21 9.79
C MET A 314 18.86 1.92 10.15
N SER A 315 20.13 2.01 10.55
CA SER A 315 20.93 0.86 10.99
C SER A 315 20.37 0.22 12.25
N LEU A 316 19.96 1.03 13.24
CA LEU A 316 19.33 0.55 14.47
C LEU A 316 17.99 -0.15 14.17
N LYS A 317 17.14 0.44 13.32
CA LYS A 317 15.87 -0.16 12.88
C LYS A 317 16.09 -1.48 12.13
N GLU A 318 17.11 -1.55 11.29
CA GLU A 318 17.45 -2.77 10.52
C GLU A 318 17.92 -3.88 11.46
N LEU A 319 18.84 -3.58 12.40
CA LEU A 319 19.32 -4.55 13.38
C LEU A 319 18.19 -5.09 14.27
N GLU A 320 17.31 -4.22 14.76
CA GLU A 320 16.11 -4.61 15.51
C GLU A 320 15.26 -5.61 14.70
N ARG A 321 15.00 -5.28 13.43
CA ARG A 321 14.21 -6.12 12.52
C ARG A 321 14.85 -7.50 12.32
N GLU A 322 16.15 -7.55 12.09
CA GLU A 322 16.90 -8.79 11.90
C GLU A 322 16.83 -9.68 13.14
N LEU A 323 17.09 -9.12 14.32
CA LEU A 323 17.12 -9.87 15.58
C LEU A 323 15.74 -10.40 15.96
N VAL A 324 14.69 -9.58 15.85
CA VAL A 324 13.31 -10.00 16.13
C VAL A 324 12.86 -11.08 15.15
N ARG A 325 13.16 -10.92 13.85
CA ARG A 325 12.82 -11.93 12.84
C ARG A 325 13.53 -13.25 13.11
N LYS A 326 14.82 -13.20 13.46
CA LYS A 326 15.62 -14.37 13.83
C LYS A 326 15.03 -15.10 15.03
N MET A 327 14.65 -14.36 16.08
CA MET A 327 14.01 -14.92 17.27
C MET A 327 12.70 -15.65 16.93
N ILE A 328 11.81 -15.04 16.14
CA ILE A 328 10.54 -15.65 15.76
C ILE A 328 10.76 -16.93 14.94
N LEU A 329 11.66 -16.88 13.95
CA LEU A 329 11.91 -18.02 13.05
C LEU A 329 12.63 -19.19 13.72
N GLN A 330 13.63 -18.90 14.57
CA GLN A 330 14.48 -19.94 15.17
C GLN A 330 13.94 -20.45 16.49
N LYS A 331 13.32 -19.57 17.29
CA LYS A 331 12.89 -19.89 18.66
C LYS A 331 11.37 -20.02 18.77
N GLY A 332 10.60 -19.63 17.76
CA GLY A 332 9.13 -19.75 17.76
C GLY A 332 8.44 -18.84 18.77
N ILE A 333 9.12 -17.79 19.23
CA ILE A 333 8.63 -16.89 20.29
C ILE A 333 8.66 -15.45 19.76
N ARG A 334 7.60 -14.72 20.02
CA ARG A 334 7.45 -13.30 19.70
C ARG A 334 8.12 -12.40 20.75
N PRO A 335 8.40 -11.11 20.45
CA PRO A 335 8.97 -10.18 21.42
C PRO A 335 8.16 -9.99 22.71
N ASP A 336 6.87 -10.31 22.69
CA ASP A 336 5.98 -10.29 23.85
C ASP A 336 5.83 -11.66 24.54
N GLY A 337 6.72 -12.61 24.23
CA GLY A 337 6.79 -13.93 24.86
C GLY A 337 5.72 -14.93 24.39
N ARG A 338 4.84 -14.54 23.46
CA ARG A 338 3.78 -15.40 22.92
C ARG A 338 4.28 -16.26 21.76
N ARG A 339 3.64 -17.41 21.56
CA ARG A 339 3.78 -18.18 20.31
C ARG A 339 2.99 -17.52 19.15
N PRO A 340 3.30 -17.81 17.89
CA PRO A 340 2.59 -17.26 16.74
C PRO A 340 1.07 -17.48 16.78
N GLU A 341 0.63 -18.64 17.27
CA GLU A 341 -0.78 -19.05 17.40
C GLU A 341 -1.48 -18.51 18.65
N GLU A 342 -0.75 -17.94 19.61
CA GLU A 342 -1.32 -17.48 20.88
C GLU A 342 -1.92 -16.07 20.75
N ILE A 343 -3.21 -15.95 21.06
CA ILE A 343 -3.92 -14.66 21.13
C ILE A 343 -3.64 -13.93 22.46
N ARG A 344 -3.82 -12.60 22.48
CA ARG A 344 -3.74 -11.80 23.71
C ARG A 344 -5.01 -11.99 24.53
N ASN A 345 -4.95 -11.68 25.83
CA ASN A 345 -6.13 -11.63 26.69
C ASN A 345 -7.19 -10.68 26.11
N ILE A 346 -8.45 -11.08 26.19
CA ILE A 346 -9.60 -10.33 25.70
C ILE A 346 -10.47 -9.97 26.89
N GLU A 347 -10.81 -8.70 26.99
CA GLU A 347 -11.78 -8.17 27.95
C GLU A 347 -12.87 -7.43 27.18
N CYS A 348 -14.12 -7.68 27.57
CA CYS A 348 -15.29 -7.10 26.92
C CYS A 348 -16.22 -6.55 28.00
N GLU A 349 -16.58 -5.28 27.87
CA GLU A 349 -17.58 -4.62 28.69
C GLU A 349 -18.66 -3.99 27.79
N VAL A 350 -19.91 -4.02 28.23
CA VAL A 350 -21.04 -3.42 27.50
C VAL A 350 -21.85 -2.54 28.43
N GLY A 351 -22.52 -1.52 27.88
CA GLY A 351 -23.40 -0.66 28.65
C GLY A 351 -22.68 0.30 29.60
N LEU A 352 -21.51 0.81 29.21
CA LEU A 352 -20.72 1.80 29.96
C LEU A 352 -21.51 3.08 30.27
N PHE A 353 -22.38 3.49 29.35
CA PHE A 353 -23.21 4.69 29.48
C PHE A 353 -24.68 4.35 29.23
N PRO A 354 -25.34 3.65 30.16
CA PRO A 354 -26.67 3.09 29.93
C PRO A 354 -27.77 4.15 29.84
N GLU A 355 -27.53 5.36 30.36
CA GLU A 355 -28.53 6.43 30.44
C GLU A 355 -28.48 7.42 29.27
N THR A 356 -27.33 7.58 28.61
CA THR A 356 -27.11 8.65 27.61
C THR A 356 -26.86 8.13 26.20
N THR A 357 -26.58 6.83 26.04
CA THR A 357 -26.28 6.21 24.74
C THR A 357 -27.19 5.02 24.50
N HIS A 358 -27.60 4.78 23.24
CA HIS A 358 -28.41 3.60 22.90
C HIS A 358 -27.68 2.27 23.14
N GLY A 359 -26.34 2.28 23.10
CA GLY A 359 -25.51 1.11 23.31
C GLY A 359 -24.04 1.48 23.30
N THR A 360 -23.28 0.87 24.19
CA THR A 360 -21.84 1.08 24.35
C THR A 360 -21.15 -0.27 24.52
N GLY A 361 -19.95 -0.40 23.98
CA GLY A 361 -19.09 -1.56 24.14
C GLY A 361 -17.63 -1.12 24.23
N LEU A 362 -16.91 -1.65 25.21
CA LEU A 362 -15.46 -1.51 25.36
C LEU A 362 -14.85 -2.89 25.12
N PHE A 363 -14.09 -2.98 24.03
CA PHE A 363 -13.34 -4.19 23.68
C PHE A 363 -11.85 -3.90 23.85
N THR A 364 -11.19 -4.71 24.67
CA THR A 364 -9.74 -4.63 24.91
C THR A 364 -9.12 -5.97 24.55
N ARG A 365 -8.09 -5.96 23.69
CA ARG A 365 -7.33 -7.16 23.31
C ARG A 365 -5.84 -6.95 23.56
N GLY A 366 -5.37 -7.42 24.71
CA GLY A 366 -4.03 -7.18 25.23
C GLY A 366 -3.94 -5.87 26.00
N LYS A 367 -2.86 -5.13 25.75
CA LYS A 367 -2.62 -3.80 26.30
C LYS A 367 -2.59 -2.76 25.21
#